data_AF-A0A3N6ALI6-F1
#
_entry.id   AF-A0A3N6ALI6-F1
#
_cell.length_a   1.000
_cell.length_b   1.000
_cell.length_c   1.000
_cell.angle_alpha   90.00
_cell.angle_beta   90.00
_cell.angle_gamma   90.00
#
_symmetry.space_group_name_H-M   'P 1'
#
loop_
_entity.id
_entity.type
_entity.pdbx_description
1 polymer ?
#
loop_
_entity_poly.entity_id
_entity_poly.type
_entity_poly.pdbx_seq_one_letter_code
_entity_poly.pdbx_strand_id
1 'polypeptide(L)'
;MKKYLIYLMLAVLGFTTLLFSAPSDAFAAEMKPLGSTGWKYRVDKPHVDGINNDWHVHVEKGKIKGAETVKGGKSHNKTLTSAGVPKSIQKKVKETSDFKKGKEKQAKLDKERKEASKFSWSDLILKPFELLVGVAVAAGLTVWQVIKAGPNFIFG
;
A
#
# COMPACT_ATOMS: atom_id res chain seq x y z
N MET A 1 42.16 17.51 6.52
CA MET A 1 41.44 16.31 6.01
C MET A 1 40.41 15.74 6.99
N LYS A 2 40.72 15.54 8.28
CA LYS A 2 39.76 14.95 9.27
C LYS A 2 38.45 15.72 9.46
N LYS A 3 38.48 17.07 9.41
CA LYS A 3 37.28 17.92 9.62
C LYS A 3 36.22 17.73 8.53
N TYR A 4 36.62 17.62 7.26
CA TYR A 4 35.70 17.38 6.14
C TYR A 4 35.08 15.97 6.20
N LEU A 5 35.82 14.99 6.72
CA LEU A 5 35.32 13.62 6.91
C LEU A 5 34.25 13.57 8.01
N ILE A 6 34.43 14.34 9.09
CA ILE A 6 33.42 14.49 10.15
C ILE A 6 32.17 15.20 9.61
N TYR A 7 32.32 16.27 8.83
CA TYR A 7 31.17 16.94 8.21
C TYR A 7 30.44 16.06 7.21
N LEU A 8 31.17 15.24 6.44
CA LEU A 8 30.57 14.27 5.52
C LEU A 8 29.79 13.19 6.30
N MET A 9 30.36 12.66 7.38
CA MET A 9 29.67 11.68 8.22
C MET A 9 28.43 12.27 8.90
N LEU A 10 28.49 13.51 9.39
CA LEU A 10 27.34 14.20 9.97
C LEU A 10 26.27 14.53 8.91
N ALA A 11 26.66 14.86 7.68
CA ALA A 11 25.73 15.07 6.58
C ALA A 11 25.04 13.76 6.16
N VAL A 12 25.76 12.65 6.10
CA VAL A 12 25.20 11.32 5.81
C VAL A 12 24.29 10.85 6.95
N LEU A 13 24.68 11.08 8.21
CA LEU A 13 23.86 10.75 9.38
C LEU A 13 22.59 11.62 9.45
N GLY A 14 22.70 12.92 9.17
CA GLY A 14 21.57 13.84 9.07
C GLY A 14 20.61 13.45 7.94
N PHE A 15 21.14 13.10 6.77
CA PHE A 15 20.33 12.68 5.62
C PHE A 15 19.64 11.32 5.86
N THR A 16 20.30 10.38 6.54
CA THR A 16 19.70 9.08 6.89
C THR A 16 18.61 9.21 7.95
N THR A 17 18.78 10.06 8.96
CA THR A 17 17.73 10.30 9.98
C THR A 17 16.47 10.94 9.39
N LEU A 18 16.61 11.90 8.46
CA LEU A 18 15.48 12.52 7.77
C LEU A 18 14.73 11.56 6.83
N LEU A 19 15.42 10.57 6.25
CA LEU A 19 14.78 9.53 5.44
C LEU A 19 14.04 8.48 6.28
N PHE A 20 14.40 8.32 7.55
CA PHE A 20 13.78 7.36 8.47
C PHE A 20 12.70 7.95 9.37
N SER A 21 12.68 9.27 9.59
CA SER A 21 11.67 9.97 10.39
C SER A 21 10.51 10.48 9.54
N ALA A 22 9.88 9.62 8.74
CA ALA A 22 8.55 9.94 8.23
C ALA A 22 7.54 9.59 9.33
N PRO A 23 6.68 10.52 9.78
CA PRO A 23 5.61 10.17 10.71
C PRO A 23 4.75 9.07 10.08
N SER A 24 4.62 7.95 10.79
CA SER A 24 3.78 6.83 10.38
C SER A 24 2.32 7.10 10.71
N ASP A 25 1.82 8.27 10.30
CA ASP A 25 0.41 8.56 10.42
C ASP A 25 -0.32 7.56 9.51
N ALA A 26 -1.20 6.77 10.11
CA ALA A 26 -2.14 5.94 9.39
C ALA A 26 -3.14 6.86 8.68
N PHE A 27 -2.69 7.46 7.57
CA PHE A 27 -3.51 8.27 6.69
C PHE A 27 -4.47 7.34 5.94
N ALA A 28 -5.60 7.02 6.58
CA ALA A 28 -6.73 6.45 5.87
C ALA A 28 -7.20 7.49 4.84
N ALA A 29 -7.38 7.09 3.58
CA ALA A 29 -7.83 8.04 2.58
C ALA A 29 -9.22 8.58 2.96
N GLU A 30 -9.47 9.85 2.65
CA GLU A 30 -10.79 10.45 2.87
C GLU A 30 -11.83 9.79 1.96
N MET A 31 -13.03 9.54 2.50
CA MET A 31 -14.14 8.97 1.75
C MET A 31 -14.70 9.99 0.75
N LYS A 32 -14.57 9.70 -0.54
CA LYS A 32 -15.05 10.53 -1.64
C LYS A 32 -16.47 10.18 -2.03
N PRO A 33 -17.32 11.16 -2.38
CA PRO A 33 -18.67 10.89 -2.87
C PRO A 33 -18.63 10.16 -4.22
N LEU A 34 -19.51 9.18 -4.39
CA LEU A 34 -19.73 8.48 -5.66
C LEU A 34 -20.95 9.06 -6.38
N GLY A 35 -20.77 10.26 -6.93
CA GLY A 35 -21.84 11.07 -7.53
C GLY A 35 -22.93 11.44 -6.51
N SER A 36 -24.17 11.61 -6.99
CA SER A 36 -25.34 11.99 -6.17
C SER A 36 -26.05 10.82 -5.48
N THR A 37 -25.48 9.62 -5.47
CA THR A 37 -26.16 8.39 -5.03
C THR A 37 -26.19 8.19 -3.50
N GLY A 38 -25.49 9.06 -2.76
CA GLY A 38 -25.25 8.94 -1.32
C GLY A 38 -24.25 7.85 -0.93
N TRP A 39 -23.66 7.14 -1.91
CA TRP A 39 -22.55 6.23 -1.69
C TRP A 39 -21.23 6.99 -1.64
N LYS A 40 -20.31 6.51 -0.83
CA LYS A 40 -18.94 7.01 -0.77
C LYS A 40 -17.96 5.88 -1.03
N TYR A 41 -16.78 6.23 -1.50
CA TYR A 41 -15.70 5.28 -1.75
C TYR A 41 -14.35 5.89 -1.41
N ARG A 42 -13.37 5.03 -1.12
CA ARG A 42 -11.96 5.39 -1.10
C ARG A 42 -11.12 4.21 -1.55
N VAL A 43 -9.94 4.48 -2.07
CA VAL A 43 -8.96 3.46 -2.42
C VAL A 43 -7.78 3.61 -1.47
N ASP A 44 -7.54 2.58 -0.67
CA ASP A 44 -6.52 2.56 0.34
C ASP A 44 -5.31 1.76 -0.13
N LYS A 45 -4.14 2.18 0.35
CA LYS A 45 -2.88 1.47 0.17
C LYS A 45 -2.86 0.15 0.96
N PRO A 46 -1.96 -0.79 0.61
CA PRO A 46 -1.68 -1.98 1.41
C PRO A 46 -1.55 -1.70 2.91
N HIS A 47 -2.15 -2.58 3.73
CA HIS A 47 -1.91 -2.59 5.17
C HIS A 47 -0.58 -3.27 5.50
N VAL A 48 0.07 -2.77 6.57
CA VAL A 48 1.38 -3.23 7.06
C VAL A 48 1.27 -4.38 8.08
N ASP A 49 0.07 -4.90 8.32
CA ASP A 49 -0.18 -6.05 9.22
C ASP A 49 -0.11 -7.40 8.49
N GLY A 50 0.30 -7.40 7.21
CA GLY A 50 0.54 -8.60 6.40
C GLY A 50 -0.72 -9.30 5.89
N ILE A 51 -1.90 -9.00 6.46
CA ILE A 51 -3.19 -9.60 6.08
C ILE A 51 -3.97 -8.57 5.24
N ASN A 52 -4.33 -8.91 4.00
CA ASN A 52 -4.93 -7.96 3.04
C ASN A 52 -3.95 -6.82 2.64
N ASN A 53 -2.69 -7.18 2.37
CA ASN A 53 -1.61 -6.29 1.96
C ASN A 53 -1.71 -5.82 0.48
N ASP A 54 -2.90 -5.82 -0.11
CA ASP A 54 -3.14 -5.34 -1.46
C ASP A 54 -3.81 -3.97 -1.41
N TRP A 55 -3.66 -3.20 -2.49
CA TRP A 55 -4.52 -2.05 -2.76
C TRP A 55 -5.97 -2.53 -2.78
N HIS A 56 -6.83 -1.82 -2.07
CA HIS A 56 -8.22 -2.21 -1.91
C HIS A 56 -9.12 -0.99 -1.86
N VAL A 57 -10.38 -1.21 -2.20
CA VAL A 57 -11.41 -0.17 -2.20
C VAL A 57 -12.35 -0.41 -1.03
N HIS A 58 -12.71 0.67 -0.34
CA HIS A 58 -13.83 0.69 0.59
C HIS A 58 -14.99 1.42 -0.06
N VAL A 59 -16.20 0.91 0.15
CA VAL A 59 -17.44 1.50 -0.35
C VAL A 59 -18.47 1.47 0.77
N GLU A 60 -19.08 2.60 1.07
CA GLU A 60 -20.06 2.68 2.16
C GLU A 60 -21.27 3.54 1.84
N LYS A 61 -22.39 3.20 2.49
CA LYS A 61 -23.60 4.01 2.59
C LYS A 61 -24.37 3.64 3.85
N GLY A 62 -24.44 4.57 4.80
CA GLY A 62 -25.10 4.32 6.09
C GLY A 62 -24.48 3.13 6.83
N LYS A 63 -25.28 2.09 7.05
CA LYS A 63 -24.82 0.84 7.73
C LYS A 63 -24.06 -0.13 6.82
N ILE A 64 -24.14 0.04 5.49
CA ILE A 64 -23.44 -0.83 4.54
C ILE A 64 -22.00 -0.37 4.41
N LYS A 65 -21.05 -1.26 4.74
CA LYS A 65 -19.61 -1.05 4.60
C LYS A 65 -18.99 -2.27 3.94
N GLY A 66 -18.57 -2.12 2.69
CA GLY A 66 -17.90 -3.15 1.91
C GLY A 66 -16.46 -2.78 1.61
N ALA A 67 -15.60 -3.79 1.57
CA ALA A 67 -14.22 -3.68 1.09
C ALA A 67 -13.94 -4.81 0.10
N GLU A 68 -13.06 -4.56 -0.87
CA GLU A 68 -12.62 -5.55 -1.86
C GLU A 68 -11.24 -5.13 -2.37
N THR A 69 -10.34 -6.09 -2.63
CA THR A 69 -9.06 -5.74 -3.29
C THR A 69 -9.32 -5.21 -4.68
N VAL A 70 -8.42 -4.37 -5.23
CA VAL A 70 -8.57 -3.88 -6.61
C VAL A 70 -8.51 -5.02 -7.65
N LYS A 71 -8.10 -6.22 -7.23
CA LYS A 71 -8.12 -7.47 -8.01
C LYS A 71 -9.47 -8.23 -7.92
N GLY A 72 -10.40 -7.81 -7.07
CA GLY A 72 -11.69 -8.48 -6.85
C GLY A 72 -11.70 -9.54 -5.74
N GLY A 73 -10.63 -9.63 -4.95
CA GLY A 73 -10.51 -10.55 -3.82
C GLY A 73 -11.06 -9.96 -2.52
N LYS A 74 -11.06 -10.76 -1.45
CA LYS A 74 -11.50 -10.30 -0.13
C LYS A 74 -10.56 -9.24 0.43
N SER A 75 -11.12 -8.20 1.04
CA SER A 75 -10.42 -7.29 1.95
C SER A 75 -11.22 -7.21 3.25
N HIS A 76 -10.56 -7.22 4.40
CA HIS A 76 -11.20 -7.32 5.72
C HIS A 76 -12.24 -8.46 5.80
N ASN A 77 -11.87 -9.62 5.23
CA ASN A 77 -12.70 -10.84 5.16
C ASN A 77 -14.02 -10.68 4.37
N LYS A 78 -14.20 -9.60 3.61
CA LYS A 78 -15.41 -9.30 2.84
C LYS A 78 -15.07 -8.92 1.40
N THR A 79 -16.07 -9.00 0.52
CA THR A 79 -16.12 -8.38 -0.81
C THR A 79 -17.24 -7.35 -0.86
N LEU A 80 -17.27 -6.49 -1.89
CA LEU A 80 -18.38 -5.54 -2.07
C LEU A 80 -19.72 -6.26 -2.18
N THR A 81 -19.73 -7.40 -2.88
CA THR A 81 -20.93 -8.23 -3.04
C THR A 81 -21.40 -8.83 -1.72
N SER A 82 -20.49 -9.42 -0.92
CA SER A 82 -20.85 -10.00 0.38
C SER A 82 -21.35 -8.96 1.40
N ALA A 83 -20.95 -7.69 1.23
CA ALA A 83 -21.38 -6.59 2.08
C ALA A 83 -22.72 -5.98 1.65
N GLY A 84 -23.32 -6.44 0.54
CA GLY A 84 -24.60 -5.92 0.03
C GLY A 84 -24.48 -4.65 -0.82
N VAL A 85 -23.29 -4.33 -1.35
CA VAL A 85 -23.11 -3.19 -2.27
C VAL A 85 -23.77 -3.52 -3.62
N PRO A 86 -24.72 -2.72 -4.13
CA PRO A 86 -25.38 -2.98 -5.41
C PRO A 86 -24.40 -3.04 -6.59
N LYS A 87 -24.64 -3.95 -7.56
CA LYS A 87 -23.76 -4.13 -8.74
C LYS A 87 -23.49 -2.84 -9.52
N SER A 88 -24.49 -1.97 -9.64
CA SER A 88 -24.35 -0.66 -10.31
C SER A 88 -23.35 0.25 -9.61
N ILE A 89 -23.29 0.20 -8.27
CA ILE A 89 -22.32 0.95 -7.46
C ILE A 89 -20.94 0.32 -7.59
N GLN A 90 -20.84 -1.01 -7.53
CA GLN A 90 -19.57 -1.71 -7.75
C GLN A 90 -18.96 -1.33 -9.11
N LYS A 91 -19.77 -1.29 -10.17
CA LYS A 91 -19.32 -0.87 -11.51
C LYS A 91 -18.84 0.58 -11.52
N LYS A 92 -19.64 1.51 -10.98
CA LYS A 92 -19.27 2.93 -10.90
C LYS A 92 -17.96 3.16 -10.16
N VAL A 93 -17.74 2.47 -9.04
CA VAL A 93 -16.49 2.55 -8.27
C VAL A 93 -15.30 2.08 -9.12
N LYS A 94 -15.45 0.98 -9.85
CA LYS A 94 -14.40 0.42 -10.73
C LYS A 94 -14.07 1.32 -11.93
N GLU A 95 -14.97 2.23 -12.29
CA GLU A 95 -14.77 3.21 -13.37
C GLU A 95 -14.03 4.48 -12.92
N THR A 96 -13.94 4.72 -11.60
CA THR A 96 -13.27 5.91 -11.03
C THR A 96 -11.78 5.94 -11.34
N SER A 97 -11.23 7.14 -11.45
CA SER A 97 -9.79 7.35 -11.69
C SER A 97 -8.93 6.80 -10.54
N ASP A 98 -9.39 6.93 -9.29
CA ASP A 98 -8.68 6.41 -8.13
C ASP A 98 -8.61 4.88 -8.12
N PHE A 99 -9.71 4.19 -8.50
CA PHE A 99 -9.70 2.73 -8.61
C PHE A 99 -8.75 2.26 -9.71
N LYS A 100 -8.76 2.92 -10.88
CA LYS A 100 -7.83 2.63 -11.98
C LYS A 100 -6.38 2.83 -11.55
N LYS A 101 -6.06 3.95 -10.89
CA LYS A 101 -4.73 4.20 -10.31
C LYS A 101 -4.35 3.13 -9.28
N GLY A 102 -5.27 2.74 -8.41
CA GLY A 102 -5.05 1.65 -7.45
C GLY A 102 -4.72 0.33 -8.14
N LYS A 103 -5.42 0.00 -9.22
CA LYS A 103 -5.18 -1.19 -10.03
C LYS A 103 -3.80 -1.16 -10.71
N GLU A 104 -3.40 -0.01 -11.26
CA GLU A 104 -2.06 0.18 -11.85
C GLU A 104 -0.95 0.03 -10.79
N LYS A 105 -1.13 0.64 -9.61
CA LYS A 105 -0.18 0.51 -8.50
C LYS A 105 -0.11 -0.92 -7.99
N GLN A 106 -1.23 -1.64 -7.92
CA GLN A 106 -1.25 -3.05 -7.58
C GLN A 106 -0.47 -3.89 -8.59
N ALA A 107 -0.65 -3.64 -9.90
CA ALA A 107 0.10 -4.35 -10.92
C ALA A 107 1.62 -4.11 -10.79
N LYS A 108 2.03 -2.88 -10.46
CA LYS A 108 3.43 -2.59 -10.15
C LYS A 108 3.88 -3.33 -8.89
N LEU A 109 3.10 -3.31 -7.81
CA LEU A 109 3.41 -4.00 -6.57
C LEU A 109 3.56 -5.52 -6.79
N ASP A 110 2.67 -6.14 -7.55
CA ASP A 110 2.75 -7.57 -7.90
C ASP A 110 4.03 -7.89 -8.70
N LYS A 111 4.46 -6.98 -9.59
CA LYS A 111 5.74 -7.11 -10.32
C LYS A 111 6.94 -7.03 -9.37
N GLU A 112 7.00 -6.01 -8.52
CA GLU A 112 8.10 -5.84 -7.56
C GLU A 112 8.16 -7.02 -6.57
N ARG A 113 6.99 -7.49 -6.10
CA ARG A 113 6.90 -8.71 -5.26
C ARG A 113 7.44 -9.93 -5.98
N LYS A 114 7.13 -10.12 -7.27
CA LYS A 114 7.65 -11.24 -8.07
C LYS A 114 9.16 -11.19 -8.27
N GLU A 115 9.74 -10.01 -8.38
CA GLU A 115 11.20 -9.86 -8.47
C GLU A 115 11.85 -10.11 -7.10
N ALA A 116 11.27 -9.55 -6.03
CA ALA A 116 11.72 -9.80 -4.66
C ALA A 116 11.53 -11.27 -4.23
N SER A 117 10.51 -11.96 -4.73
CA SER A 117 10.22 -13.35 -4.37
C SER A 117 11.26 -14.36 -4.87
N LYS A 118 12.22 -13.92 -5.69
CA LYS A 118 13.37 -14.72 -6.14
C LYS A 118 14.47 -14.82 -5.06
N PHE A 119 14.36 -14.04 -4.00
CA PHE A 119 15.35 -13.94 -2.92
C PHE A 119 14.72 -14.36 -1.59
N SER A 120 15.53 -14.85 -0.65
CA SER A 120 15.06 -15.11 0.70
C SER A 120 14.81 -13.78 1.45
N TRP A 121 14.00 -13.83 2.52
CA TRP A 121 13.76 -12.64 3.34
C TRP A 121 15.05 -12.04 3.92
N SER A 122 15.98 -12.90 4.36
CA SER A 122 17.29 -12.48 4.86
C SER A 122 18.14 -11.82 3.76
N ASP A 123 18.08 -12.34 2.53
CA ASP A 123 18.79 -11.74 1.41
C ASP A 123 18.21 -10.35 1.11
N LEU A 124 16.89 -10.19 1.03
CA LEU A 124 16.26 -8.90 0.76
C LEU A 124 16.63 -7.80 1.76
N ILE A 125 16.79 -8.14 3.04
CA ILE A 125 17.21 -7.19 4.08
C ILE A 125 18.68 -6.78 3.91
N LEU A 126 19.55 -7.72 3.52
CA LEU A 126 20.99 -7.50 3.42
C LEU A 126 21.40 -6.92 2.06
N LYS A 127 21.01 -7.57 0.95
CA LYS A 127 21.11 -7.15 -0.46
C LYS A 127 20.19 -8.02 -1.33
N PRO A 128 19.35 -7.46 -2.23
CA PRO A 128 19.32 -6.08 -2.72
C PRO A 128 18.24 -5.21 -2.05
N PHE A 129 18.68 -4.16 -1.35
CA PHE A 129 17.81 -3.17 -0.70
C PHE A 129 16.91 -2.43 -1.72
N GLU A 130 17.35 -2.34 -2.98
CA GLU A 130 16.63 -1.72 -4.08
C GLU A 130 15.28 -2.41 -4.35
N LEU A 131 15.18 -3.73 -4.15
CA LEU A 131 13.93 -4.46 -4.31
C LEU A 131 12.94 -4.12 -3.20
N LEU A 132 13.42 -3.94 -1.96
CA LEU A 132 12.59 -3.46 -0.85
C LEU A 132 12.12 -2.02 -1.10
N VAL A 133 12.96 -1.16 -1.67
CA VAL A 133 12.58 0.20 -2.09
C VAL A 133 11.51 0.13 -3.20
N GLY A 134 11.68 -0.72 -4.20
CA GLY A 134 10.70 -0.92 -5.28
C GLY A 134 9.32 -1.31 -4.75
N VAL A 135 9.28 -2.32 -3.88
CA VAL A 135 8.05 -2.78 -3.20
C VAL A 135 7.43 -1.65 -2.36
N ALA A 136 8.23 -0.95 -1.55
CA ALA A 136 7.75 0.14 -0.71
C ALA A 136 7.13 1.28 -1.52
N VAL A 137 7.80 1.72 -2.59
CA VAL A 137 7.29 2.76 -3.50
C VAL A 137 6.00 2.32 -4.19
N ALA A 138 5.92 1.08 -4.67
CA ALA A 138 4.71 0.56 -5.31
C ALA A 138 3.52 0.44 -4.33
N ALA A 139 3.81 0.12 -3.07
CA ALA A 139 2.82 0.06 -2.00
C ALA A 139 2.45 1.44 -1.42
N GLY A 140 3.20 2.51 -1.71
CA GLY A 140 3.01 3.81 -1.05
C GLY A 140 3.35 3.76 0.45
N LEU A 141 4.35 2.96 0.80
CA LEU A 141 4.86 2.74 2.15
C LEU A 141 6.34 3.13 2.22
N THR A 142 6.86 3.26 3.44
CA THR A 142 8.30 3.34 3.68
C THR A 142 8.92 1.94 3.67
N VAL A 143 10.23 1.85 3.43
CA VAL A 143 10.95 0.57 3.51
C VAL A 143 10.85 -0.02 4.92
N TRP A 144 10.94 0.82 5.96
CA TRP A 144 10.76 0.38 7.35
C TRP A 144 9.39 -0.26 7.60
N GLN A 145 8.32 0.31 7.04
CA GLN A 145 6.97 -0.27 7.14
C GLN A 145 6.87 -1.65 6.48
N VAL A 146 7.53 -1.84 5.33
CA VAL A 146 7.60 -3.14 4.64
C VAL A 146 8.39 -4.16 5.49
N ILE A 147 9.54 -3.77 6.04
CA ILE A 147 10.33 -4.62 6.94
C ILE A 147 9.53 -5.02 8.17
N LYS A 148 8.81 -4.05 8.79
CA LYS A 148 7.95 -4.29 9.95
C LYS A 148 6.78 -5.22 9.64
N ALA A 149 6.21 -5.13 8.43
CA ALA A 149 5.16 -6.04 7.97
C ALA A 149 5.65 -7.49 7.78
N GLY A 150 6.97 -7.67 7.66
CA GLY A 150 7.60 -8.97 7.60
C GLY A 150 7.50 -9.66 6.24
N PRO A 151 7.97 -10.92 6.15
CA PRO A 151 8.08 -11.65 4.88
C PRO A 151 6.74 -11.83 4.15
N ASN A 152 5.64 -11.99 4.89
CA ASN A 152 4.30 -12.16 4.33
C ASN A 152 3.88 -10.96 3.44
N PHE A 153 4.44 -9.77 3.65
CA PHE A 153 4.17 -8.62 2.79
C PHE A 153 4.61 -8.84 1.32
N ILE A 154 5.65 -9.65 1.12
CA ILE A 154 6.21 -9.95 -0.20
C ILE A 154 5.74 -11.31 -0.70
N PHE A 155 5.77 -12.33 0.16
CA PHE A 155 5.56 -13.72 -0.26
C PHE A 155 4.11 -14.22 -0.14
N GLY A 156 3.23 -13.49 0.56
CA GLY A 156 1.86 -13.90 0.84
C GLY A 156 1.72 -14.54 2.20
#